data_AF-A0A850ALA8-F1
#
_entry.id   AF-A0A850ALA8-F1
#
_cell.length_a   1.000
_cell.length_b   1.000
_cell.length_c   1.000
_cell.angle_alpha   90.00
_cell.angle_beta   90.00
_cell.angle_gamma   90.00
#
_symmetry.space_group_name_H-M   'P 1'
#
loop_
_entity.id
_entity.type
_entity.pdbx_description
1 polymer ?
#
loop_
_entity_poly.entity_id
_entity_poly.type
_entity_poly.pdbx_seq_one_letter_code
_entity_poly.pdbx_strand_id
1 'polypeptide(L)'
;MRVVVDTNIIFSLLLQKKSKFRKRFFQKDVEIFAPNFLMIEIIRHKEKLLKNSKLEEAEVIELLHLILQKIHFINEMTISMPNKIQAYEWCKDIDETDTPFVALALDLESSFWTGDKKLRAALEQRGFHKFFKAV
;
A
#
# COMPACT_ATOMS: atom_id res chain seq x y z
N MET A 1 -6.31 -9.88 -10.85
CA MET A 1 -5.03 -9.14 -10.98
C MET A 1 -4.48 -8.88 -9.60
N ARG A 2 -3.18 -9.11 -9.38
CA ARG A 2 -2.51 -8.88 -8.10
C ARG A 2 -2.03 -7.44 -7.98
N VAL A 3 -2.32 -6.80 -6.86
CA VAL A 3 -1.94 -5.43 -6.58
C VAL A 3 -1.39 -5.35 -5.16
N VAL A 4 -0.14 -4.92 -5.02
CA VAL A 4 0.43 -4.54 -3.73
C VAL A 4 0.08 -3.08 -3.44
N VAL A 5 -0.42 -2.81 -2.24
CA VAL A 5 -0.80 -1.46 -1.79
C VAL A 5 0.14 -0.97 -0.69
N ASP A 6 0.48 0.32 -0.72
CA ASP A 6 1.21 0.99 0.35
C ASP A 6 0.27 1.54 1.44
N THR A 7 0.85 2.06 2.52
CA THR A 7 0.12 2.72 3.60
C THR A 7 -0.68 3.93 3.11
N ASN A 8 -0.15 4.71 2.16
CA ASN A 8 -0.80 5.89 1.62
C ASN A 8 -2.14 5.59 0.95
N ILE A 9 -2.24 4.44 0.25
CA ILE A 9 -3.52 3.99 -0.31
C ILE A 9 -4.52 3.71 0.81
N ILE A 10 -4.11 3.00 1.88
CA ILE A 10 -5.01 2.70 2.99
C ILE A 10 -5.53 3.98 3.64
N PHE A 11 -4.65 4.96 3.90
CA PHE A 11 -5.08 6.24 4.46
C PHE A 11 -6.01 6.98 3.51
N SER A 12 -5.72 7.00 2.21
CA SER A 12 -6.58 7.61 1.20
C SER A 12 -8.00 7.00 1.16
N LEU A 13 -8.13 5.70 1.42
CA LEU A 13 -9.43 5.03 1.50
C LEU A 13 -10.23 5.45 2.73
N LEU A 14 -9.53 5.72 3.84
CA LEU A 14 -10.10 6.07 5.16
C LEU A 14 -10.43 7.56 5.31
N LEU A 15 -9.88 8.47 4.49
CA LEU A 15 -10.06 9.92 4.66
C LEU A 15 -11.43 10.49 4.25
N GLN A 16 -12.22 9.79 3.42
CA GLN A 16 -13.51 10.31 2.90
C GLN A 16 -14.60 9.23 2.98
N LYS A 17 -15.88 9.51 2.67
CA LYS A 17 -16.99 8.49 2.68
C LYS A 17 -17.20 7.75 1.35
N LYS A 18 -16.93 8.36 0.19
CA LYS A 18 -17.08 7.72 -1.12
C LYS A 18 -16.01 8.23 -2.08
N SER A 19 -15.15 7.35 -2.59
CA SER A 19 -14.14 7.70 -3.59
C SER A 19 -14.09 6.63 -4.68
N LYS A 20 -13.71 7.02 -5.90
CA LYS A 20 -13.46 6.07 -7.01
C LYS A 20 -12.44 4.99 -6.59
N PHE A 21 -11.48 5.38 -5.75
CA PHE A 21 -10.47 4.50 -5.13
C PHE A 21 -11.10 3.33 -4.35
N ARG A 22 -12.11 3.58 -3.51
CA ARG A 22 -12.80 2.50 -2.77
C ARG A 22 -13.50 1.50 -3.68
N LYS A 23 -14.20 1.98 -4.71
CA LYS A 23 -14.86 1.09 -5.67
C LYS A 23 -13.86 0.14 -6.33
N ARG A 24 -12.68 0.67 -6.69
CA ARG A 24 -11.61 -0.10 -7.31
C ARG A 24 -10.91 -1.04 -6.32
N PHE A 25 -10.76 -0.65 -5.06
CA PHE A 25 -10.17 -1.50 -4.02
C PHE A 25 -11.01 -2.75 -3.70
N PHE A 26 -12.35 -2.59 -3.63
CA PHE A 26 -13.28 -3.68 -3.32
C PHE A 26 -13.78 -4.46 -4.55
N GLN A 27 -13.20 -4.22 -5.72
CA GLN A 27 -13.54 -4.94 -6.94
C GLN A 27 -13.07 -6.41 -6.89
N LYS A 28 -13.91 -7.33 -7.36
CA LYS A 28 -13.64 -8.78 -7.26
C LYS A 28 -12.47 -9.26 -8.13
N ASP A 29 -12.20 -8.56 -9.24
CA ASP A 29 -11.09 -8.84 -10.16
C ASP A 29 -9.72 -8.38 -9.63
N VAL A 30 -9.69 -7.70 -8.48
CA VAL A 30 -8.48 -7.18 -7.86
C VAL A 30 -8.19 -7.93 -6.56
N GLU A 31 -7.05 -8.61 -6.52
CA GLU A 31 -6.49 -9.23 -5.33
C GLU A 31 -5.48 -8.26 -4.71
N ILE A 32 -5.74 -7.85 -3.48
CA ILE A 32 -4.93 -6.83 -2.79
C ILE A 32 -3.94 -7.54 -1.87
N PHE A 33 -2.67 -7.15 -1.92
CA PHE A 33 -1.59 -7.68 -1.09
C PHE A 33 -0.90 -6.55 -0.33
N ALA A 34 -0.34 -6.88 0.83
CA ALA A 34 0.54 -5.97 1.57
C ALA A 34 1.49 -6.78 2.47
N PRO A 35 2.69 -6.26 2.79
CA PRO A 35 3.51 -6.83 3.84
C PRO A 35 2.84 -6.66 5.21
N ASN A 36 3.15 -7.52 6.18
CA ASN A 36 2.68 -7.36 7.56
C ASN A 36 3.10 -5.99 8.14
N PHE A 37 4.23 -5.45 7.66
CA PHE A 37 4.69 -4.10 7.95
C PHE A 37 3.60 -3.01 7.83
N LEU A 38 2.62 -3.17 6.92
CA LEU A 38 1.49 -2.24 6.80
C LEU A 38 0.74 -2.04 8.13
N MET A 39 0.60 -3.10 8.94
CA MET A 39 -0.09 -2.99 10.24
C MET A 39 0.67 -2.08 11.20
N ILE A 40 2.02 -2.15 11.18
CA ILE A 40 2.89 -1.30 12.01
C ILE A 40 2.69 0.16 11.63
N GLU A 41 2.68 0.45 10.32
CA GLU A 41 2.45 1.80 9.79
C GLU A 41 1.08 2.36 10.14
N ILE A 42 0.01 1.54 10.05
CA ILE A 42 -1.33 1.95 10.45
C ILE A 42 -1.38 2.32 11.94
N ILE A 43 -0.77 1.51 12.80
CA ILE A 43 -0.73 1.76 14.25
C ILE A 43 0.07 3.03 14.56
N ARG A 44 1.25 3.17 13.95
CA ARG A 44 2.15 4.32 14.12
C ARG A 44 1.47 5.64 13.77
N HIS A 45 0.62 5.63 12.74
CA HIS A 45 -0.02 6.84 12.23
C HIS A 45 -1.51 6.97 12.58
N LYS A 46 -2.05 6.12 13.46
CA LYS A 46 -3.48 6.10 13.83
C LYS A 46 -4.00 7.47 14.28
N GLU A 47 -3.24 8.20 15.08
CA GLU A 47 -3.66 9.51 15.60
C GLU A 47 -3.73 10.56 14.50
N LYS A 48 -2.75 10.53 13.58
CA LYS A 48 -2.72 11.39 12.40
C LYS A 48 -3.89 11.06 11.48
N LEU A 49 -4.21 9.77 11.31
CA LEU A 49 -5.34 9.32 10.51
C LEU A 49 -6.66 9.87 11.07
N LEU A 50 -6.91 9.67 12.36
CA LEU A 50 -8.14 10.13 13.02
C LEU A 50 -8.30 11.65 12.94
N LYS A 51 -7.21 12.40 13.18
CA LYS A 51 -7.22 13.88 13.10
C LYS A 51 -7.56 14.42 11.70
N ASN A 52 -7.18 13.70 10.64
CA ASN A 52 -7.37 14.16 9.26
C ASN A 52 -8.60 13.55 8.57
N SER A 53 -9.23 12.55 9.19
CA SER A 53 -10.40 11.88 8.66
C SER A 53 -11.63 12.78 8.72
N LYS A 54 -12.49 12.67 7.71
CA LYS A 54 -13.86 13.25 7.73
C LYS A 54 -14.91 12.26 8.24
N LEU A 55 -14.46 11.13 8.77
CA LEU A 55 -15.27 10.07 9.33
C LEU A 55 -15.22 10.14 10.85
N GLU A 56 -16.30 9.74 11.50
CA GLU A 56 -16.27 9.48 12.94
C GLU A 56 -15.32 8.32 13.25
N GLU A 57 -14.73 8.29 14.45
CA GLU A 57 -13.77 7.25 14.83
C GLU A 57 -14.33 5.83 14.65
N ALA A 58 -15.60 5.61 15.02
CA ALA A 58 -16.28 4.34 14.81
C ALA A 58 -16.36 3.95 13.32
N GLU A 59 -16.68 4.91 12.44
CA GLU A 59 -16.73 4.69 10.98
C GLU A 59 -15.33 4.38 10.41
N VAL A 60 -14.27 5.00 10.94
CA VAL A 60 -12.88 4.69 10.56
C VAL A 60 -12.54 3.26 10.93
N ILE A 61 -12.87 2.83 12.15
CA ILE A 61 -12.58 1.49 12.65
C ILE A 61 -13.32 0.43 11.84
N GLU A 62 -14.62 0.63 11.58
CA GLU A 62 -15.42 -0.28 10.76
C GLU A 62 -14.85 -0.40 9.34
N LEU A 63 -14.52 0.73 8.70
CA LEU A 63 -13.97 0.72 7.35
C LEU A 63 -12.57 0.10 7.30
N LEU A 64 -11.73 0.38 8.30
CA LEU A 64 -10.40 -0.22 8.41
C LEU A 64 -10.52 -1.74 8.54
N HIS A 65 -11.46 -2.24 9.35
CA HIS A 65 -11.70 -3.68 9.47
C HIS A 65 -12.02 -4.32 8.11
N LEU A 66 -12.94 -3.73 7.33
CA LEU A 66 -13.29 -4.21 5.99
C LEU A 66 -12.11 -4.18 5.02
N ILE A 67 -11.29 -3.13 5.09
CA ILE A 67 -10.08 -2.99 4.27
C ILE A 67 -9.09 -4.11 4.62
N LEU A 68 -8.80 -4.31 5.90
CA LEU A 68 -7.84 -5.32 6.35
C LEU A 68 -8.28 -6.74 5.99
N GLN A 69 -9.58 -7.05 6.07
CA GLN A 69 -10.11 -8.35 5.64
C GLN A 69 -9.94 -8.62 4.14
N LYS A 70 -9.87 -7.58 3.31
CA LYS A 70 -9.67 -7.70 1.86
C LYS A 70 -8.21 -7.91 1.47
N ILE A 71 -7.26 -7.62 2.36
CA ILE A 71 -5.82 -7.67 2.08
C ILE A 71 -5.27 -9.07 2.38
N HIS A 72 -4.56 -9.62 1.41
CA HIS A 72 -3.71 -10.79 1.58
C HIS A 72 -2.37 -10.35 2.17
N PHE A 73 -2.22 -10.54 3.47
CA PHE A 73 -1.00 -10.21 4.19
C PHE A 73 0.10 -11.25 3.95
N ILE A 74 1.28 -10.77 3.58
CA ILE A 74 2.48 -11.59 3.38
C ILE A 74 3.53 -11.18 4.40
N ASN A 75 4.15 -12.16 5.04
CA ASN A 75 5.26 -11.90 5.93
C ASN A 75 6.47 -11.45 5.11
N GLU A 76 6.96 -10.24 5.33
CA GLU A 76 8.13 -9.68 4.64
C GLU A 76 9.38 -10.56 4.77
N MET A 77 9.47 -11.40 5.81
CA MET A 77 10.56 -12.37 5.96
C MET A 77 10.59 -13.41 4.83
N THR A 78 9.46 -13.73 4.20
CA THR A 78 9.39 -14.72 3.11
C THR A 78 9.77 -14.15 1.75
N ILE A 79 9.83 -12.82 1.61
CA ILE A 79 10.25 -12.18 0.36
C ILE A 79 11.72 -12.51 0.09
N SER A 80 12.04 -12.80 -1.17
CA SER A 80 13.40 -13.18 -1.55
C SER A 80 14.43 -12.09 -1.27
N MET A 81 15.64 -12.49 -0.84
CA MET A 81 16.72 -11.55 -0.54
C MET A 81 17.11 -10.65 -1.72
N PRO A 82 17.21 -11.14 -2.98
CA PRO A 82 17.48 -10.28 -4.12
C PRO A 82 16.45 -9.15 -4.28
N ASN A 83 15.15 -9.47 -4.14
CA ASN A 83 14.07 -8.47 -4.25
C ASN A 83 14.10 -7.46 -3.08
N LYS A 84 14.46 -7.91 -1.86
CA LYS A 84 14.66 -7.00 -0.72
C LYS A 84 15.79 -6.01 -0.95
N ILE A 85 16.95 -6.50 -1.41
CA ILE A 85 18.12 -5.65 -1.68
C ILE A 85 17.78 -4.66 -2.79
N GLN A 86 17.16 -5.12 -3.88
CA GLN A 86 16.77 -4.25 -4.99
C GLN A 86 15.77 -3.18 -4.55
N ALA A 87 14.73 -3.56 -3.80
CA ALA A 87 13.75 -2.60 -3.29
C ALA A 87 14.40 -1.57 -2.34
N TYR A 88 15.31 -2.01 -1.47
CA TYR A 88 16.05 -1.10 -0.59
C TYR A 88 16.89 -0.10 -1.38
N GLU A 89 17.66 -0.59 -2.35
CA GLU A 89 18.44 0.26 -3.25
C GLU A 89 17.57 1.24 -4.02
N TRP A 90 16.32 0.89 -4.31
CA TRP A 90 15.36 1.77 -4.96
C TRP A 90 14.70 2.79 -4.03
N CYS A 91 14.60 2.52 -2.74
CA CYS A 91 13.82 3.34 -1.81
C CYS A 91 14.70 4.18 -0.85
N LYS A 92 15.93 3.76 -0.55
CA LYS A 92 16.79 4.34 0.50
C LYS A 92 17.01 5.86 0.41
N ASP A 93 17.05 6.43 -0.79
CA ASP A 93 17.27 7.87 -1.01
C ASP A 93 15.97 8.69 -1.10
N ILE A 94 14.81 8.04 -0.94
CA ILE A 94 13.48 8.63 -1.13
C ILE A 94 12.67 8.48 0.15
N ASP A 95 12.31 7.23 0.47
CA ASP A 95 11.61 6.81 1.67
C ASP A 95 11.90 5.33 1.89
N GLU A 96 12.81 5.04 2.81
CA GLU A 96 13.20 3.67 3.14
C GLU A 96 12.01 2.82 3.61
N THR A 97 10.97 3.44 4.20
CA THR A 97 9.80 2.73 4.72
C THR A 97 8.93 2.10 3.63
N ASP A 98 9.10 2.51 2.37
CA ASP A 98 8.43 1.91 1.21
C ASP A 98 9.09 0.59 0.77
N THR A 99 10.30 0.28 1.26
CA THR A 99 11.06 -0.91 0.88
C THR A 99 10.26 -2.22 0.98
N PRO A 100 9.54 -2.52 2.08
CA PRO A 100 8.82 -3.79 2.22
C PRO A 100 7.68 -3.93 1.19
N PHE A 101 7.07 -2.82 0.78
CA PHE A 101 5.98 -2.81 -0.20
C PHE A 101 6.51 -3.03 -1.62
N VAL A 102 7.58 -2.31 -1.98
CA VAL A 102 8.23 -2.47 -3.29
C VAL A 102 8.83 -3.87 -3.43
N ALA A 103 9.46 -4.39 -2.37
CA ALA A 103 10.01 -5.75 -2.35
C ALA A 103 8.93 -6.80 -2.59
N LEU A 104 7.77 -6.66 -1.94
CA LEU A 104 6.65 -7.57 -2.15
C LEU A 104 6.08 -7.46 -3.56
N ALA A 105 6.01 -6.25 -4.11
CA ALA A 105 5.52 -6.04 -5.47
C ALA A 105 6.39 -6.73 -6.52
N LEU A 106 7.72 -6.67 -6.33
CA LEU A 106 8.70 -7.40 -7.15
C LEU A 106 8.53 -8.92 -7.01
N ASP A 107 8.45 -9.43 -5.79
CA ASP A 107 8.38 -10.87 -5.49
C ASP A 107 7.11 -11.54 -6.03
N LEU A 108 5.99 -10.82 -6.01
CA LEU A 108 4.71 -11.29 -6.56
C LEU A 108 4.54 -10.98 -8.05
N GLU A 109 5.53 -10.32 -8.68
CA GLU A 109 5.47 -9.77 -10.03
C GLU A 109 4.21 -8.93 -10.30
N SER A 110 3.72 -8.26 -9.26
CA SER A 110 2.41 -7.62 -9.20
C SER A 110 2.43 -6.16 -9.65
N SER A 111 1.24 -5.56 -9.77
CA SER A 111 1.16 -4.10 -9.87
C SER A 111 1.35 -3.46 -8.51
N PHE A 112 2.08 -2.35 -8.43
CA PHE A 112 2.20 -1.55 -7.23
C PHE A 112 1.23 -0.37 -7.27
N TRP A 113 0.47 -0.18 -6.20
CA TRP A 113 -0.45 0.93 -6.03
C TRP A 113 0.04 1.82 -4.89
N THR A 114 0.54 2.99 -5.28
CA THR A 114 0.97 4.06 -4.38
C THR A 114 0.30 5.38 -4.75
N GLY A 115 0.02 6.19 -3.74
CA GLY A 115 -0.39 7.58 -3.92
C GLY A 115 0.80 8.54 -4.03
N ASP A 116 2.02 8.08 -3.72
CA ASP A 116 3.22 8.90 -3.70
C ASP A 116 3.80 9.07 -5.12
N LYS A 117 3.70 10.30 -5.64
CA LYS A 117 4.20 10.64 -6.97
C LYS A 117 5.72 10.66 -7.04
N LYS A 118 6.41 11.02 -5.94
CA LYS A 118 7.87 11.07 -5.89
C LYS A 118 8.44 9.66 -5.90
N LEU A 119 7.91 8.78 -5.05
CA LEU A 119 8.26 7.35 -5.05
C LEU A 119 8.01 6.74 -6.42
N ARG A 120 6.82 6.93 -6.98
CA ARG A 120 6.46 6.42 -8.31
C ARG A 120 7.46 6.85 -9.38
N ALA A 121 7.75 8.15 -9.49
CA ALA A 121 8.64 8.67 -10.53
C ALA A 121 10.06 8.10 -10.39
N ALA A 122 10.55 7.98 -9.16
CA ALA A 122 11.87 7.41 -8.92
C ALA A 122 11.92 5.90 -9.21
N LEU A 123 10.88 5.15 -8.86
CA LEU A 123 10.74 3.73 -9.22
C LEU A 123 10.68 3.53 -10.75
N GLU A 124 9.96 4.39 -11.47
CA GLU A 124 9.94 4.38 -12.95
C GLU A 124 11.35 4.58 -13.54
N GLN A 125 12.14 5.51 -13.00
CA GLN A 125 13.53 5.73 -13.42
C GLN A 125 14.46 4.56 -13.08
N ARG A 126 14.15 3.81 -12.02
CA ARG A 126 14.92 2.66 -11.56
C ARG A 126 14.48 1.33 -12.19
N GLY A 127 13.54 1.36 -13.14
CA GLY A 127 13.14 0.22 -13.97
C GLY A 127 11.87 -0.52 -13.52
N PHE A 128 11.14 0.01 -12.54
CA PHE A 128 9.84 -0.54 -12.16
C PHE A 128 8.73 0.15 -12.95
N HIS A 129 7.93 -0.62 -13.69
CA HIS A 129 6.89 -0.06 -14.58
C HIS A 129 5.48 -0.59 -14.31
N LYS A 130 5.33 -1.59 -13.45
CA LYS A 130 4.05 -2.23 -13.15
C LYS A 130 3.28 -1.42 -12.10
N PHE A 131 2.69 -0.30 -12.49
CA PHE A 131 1.84 0.47 -11.57
C PHE A 131 0.35 0.25 -11.82
N PHE A 132 -0.37 0.11 -10.73
CA PHE A 132 -1.82 0.08 -10.76
C PHE A 132 -2.39 1.49 -10.92
N LYS A 133 -3.35 1.64 -11.84
CA LYS A 133 -4.13 2.86 -12.01
C LYS A 133 -5.55 2.60 -11.53
N ALA A 134 -6.00 3.43 -10.60
CA ALA A 134 -7.35 3.33 -10.04
C ALA A 134 -8.44 3.88 -10.98
N VAL A 135 -8.02 4.68 -11.99
CA VAL A 135 -8.83 5.33 -13.03
C VAL A 135 -8.01 5.43 -14.31
#